data_AF-A0A5J6P542-F1
#
_entry.id   AF-A0A5J6P542-F1
#
_cell.length_a   1.000
_cell.length_b   1.000
_cell.length_c   1.000
_cell.angle_alpha   90.00
_cell.angle_beta   90.00
_cell.angle_gamma   90.00
#
_symmetry.space_group_name_H-M   'P 1'
#
loop_
_entity.id
_entity.type
_entity.pdbx_description
1 polymer ?
#
loop_
_entity_poly.entity_id
_entity_poly.type
_entity_poly.pdbx_seq_one_letter_code
_entity_poly.pdbx_strand_id
1 'polypeptide(L)'
;MKNISISKAVGAGTLFVNVPVFILLMSGIALVMLFAKLEIFPKELGWLNCLGFVFGFLFAWLWWSFTVPLWRYWAYQRVESILELKAQAIKAGLIWPDGSIFERTEIKPKKLIALERELGEKINT
;
A
#
# COMPACT_ATOMS: atom_id res chain seq x y z
N MET A 1 10.99 11.36 -22.03
CA MET A 1 10.50 10.33 -21.08
C MET A 1 9.09 9.96 -21.50
N LYS A 2 8.70 8.68 -21.48
CA LYS A 2 7.33 8.29 -21.90
C LYS A 2 6.33 8.75 -20.84
N ASN A 3 5.52 9.76 -21.16
CA ASN A 3 4.39 10.15 -20.34
C ASN A 3 3.32 9.04 -20.42
N ILE A 4 2.90 8.54 -19.26
CA ILE A 4 1.77 7.62 -19.14
C ILE A 4 0.56 8.41 -18.63
N SER A 5 -0.64 7.99 -19.02
CA SER A 5 -1.86 8.60 -18.48
C SER A 5 -1.99 8.32 -16.99
N ILE A 6 -2.63 9.26 -16.27
CA ILE A 6 -2.83 9.15 -14.82
C ILE A 6 -3.61 7.88 -14.47
N SER A 7 -4.68 7.58 -15.20
CA SER A 7 -5.47 6.37 -14.98
C SER A 7 -4.63 5.10 -15.14
N LYS A 8 -3.67 5.08 -16.07
CA LYS A 8 -2.74 3.95 -16.23
C LYS A 8 -1.75 3.86 -15.07
N ALA A 9 -1.25 5.00 -14.58
CA ALA A 9 -0.37 5.03 -13.41
C ALA A 9 -1.10 4.54 -12.14
N VAL A 10 -2.33 4.99 -11.91
CA VAL A 10 -3.19 4.54 -10.80
C VAL A 10 -3.51 3.06 -10.95
N GLY A 11 -3.91 2.60 -12.14
CA GLY A 11 -4.21 1.19 -12.40
C GLY A 11 -3.01 0.27 -12.15
N ALA A 12 -1.80 0.71 -12.54
CA ALA A 12 -0.57 -0.01 -12.20
C ALA A 12 -0.37 -0.08 -10.68
N GLY A 13 -0.58 1.03 -9.97
CA GLY A 13 -0.52 1.05 -8.51
C GLY A 13 -1.53 0.12 -7.86
N THR A 14 -2.80 0.16 -8.27
CA THR A 14 -3.83 -0.76 -7.79
C THR A 14 -3.45 -2.22 -8.01
N LEU A 15 -2.91 -2.55 -9.19
CA LEU A 15 -2.50 -3.91 -9.50
C LEU A 15 -1.29 -4.36 -8.66
N PHE A 16 -0.28 -3.52 -8.47
CA PHE A 16 0.95 -3.90 -7.76
C PHE A 16 0.89 -3.73 -6.24
N VAL A 17 -0.01 -2.88 -5.75
CA VAL A 17 -0.18 -2.58 -4.32
C VAL A 17 -1.45 -3.23 -3.80
N ASN A 18 -2.61 -2.82 -4.29
CA ASN A 18 -3.89 -3.19 -3.68
C ASN A 18 -4.27 -4.66 -3.91
N VAL A 19 -3.95 -5.23 -5.08
CA VAL A 19 -4.23 -6.66 -5.33
C VAL A 19 -3.42 -7.56 -4.39
N PRO A 20 -2.09 -7.40 -4.23
CA PRO A 20 -1.34 -8.13 -3.20
C PRO A 20 -1.81 -7.88 -1.78
N VAL A 21 -2.13 -6.63 -1.42
CA VAL A 21 -2.73 -6.31 -0.10
C VAL A 21 -4.00 -7.12 0.13
N PHE A 22 -4.91 -7.14 -0.85
CA PHE A 22 -6.14 -7.92 -0.76
C PHE A 22 -5.86 -9.42 -0.60
N ILE A 23 -4.92 -9.97 -1.37
CA ILE A 23 -4.51 -11.38 -1.26
C ILE A 23 -3.95 -11.69 0.14
N LEU A 24 -3.11 -10.80 0.70
CA LEU A 24 -2.53 -10.96 2.04
C LEU A 24 -3.59 -10.86 3.15
N LEU A 25 -4.61 -10.02 2.98
CA LEU A 25 -5.75 -9.98 3.90
C LEU A 25 -6.58 -11.27 3.83
N MET A 26 -6.87 -11.76 2.62
CA MET A 26 -7.60 -13.01 2.43
C MET A 26 -6.82 -14.23 2.91
N SER A 27 -5.50 -14.22 2.79
CA SER A 27 -4.66 -15.29 3.34
C SER A 27 -4.71 -15.34 4.86
N GLY A 28 -4.95 -14.21 5.54
CA GLY A 28 -5.22 -14.19 6.97
C GLY A 28 -6.46 -14.99 7.37
N ILE A 29 -7.57 -14.84 6.62
CA ILE A 29 -8.78 -15.65 6.80
C ILE A 29 -8.48 -17.12 6.55
N ALA A 30 -7.76 -17.42 5.46
CA ALA A 30 -7.36 -18.79 5.13
C ALA A 30 -6.49 -19.42 6.23
N LEU A 31 -5.60 -18.66 6.87
CA LEU A 31 -4.79 -19.11 8.00
C LEU A 31 -5.65 -19.43 9.23
N VAL A 32 -6.67 -18.61 9.54
CA VAL A 32 -7.60 -18.93 10.64
C VAL A 32 -8.31 -20.25 10.39
N MET A 33 -8.84 -20.45 9.18
CA MET A 33 -9.49 -21.71 8.79
C MET A 33 -8.51 -22.89 8.82
N LEU A 34 -7.26 -22.68 8.41
CA LEU A 34 -6.22 -23.70 8.45
C LEU A 34 -5.84 -24.09 9.87
N PHE A 35 -5.64 -23.13 10.77
CA PHE A 35 -5.33 -23.40 12.18
C PHE A 35 -6.45 -24.17 12.87
N ALA A 36 -7.70 -23.80 12.59
CA ALA A 36 -8.88 -24.51 13.10
C ALA A 36 -8.97 -25.94 12.56
N LYS A 37 -8.77 -26.13 11.24
CA LYS A 37 -8.83 -27.45 10.59
C LYS A 37 -7.73 -28.39 11.06
N LEU A 38 -6.53 -27.87 11.31
CA LEU A 38 -5.39 -28.66 11.78
C LEU A 38 -5.34 -28.82 13.30
N GLU A 39 -6.33 -28.25 14.03
CA GLU A 39 -6.38 -28.25 15.49
C GLU A 39 -5.06 -27.79 16.14
N ILE A 40 -4.40 -26.77 15.55
CA ILE A 40 -3.09 -26.25 16.00
C ILE A 40 -3.12 -25.82 17.47
N PHE A 41 -4.24 -25.23 17.89
CA PHE A 41 -4.46 -24.79 19.26
C PHE A 41 -5.54 -25.64 19.95
N PRO A 42 -5.39 -25.93 21.25
CA PRO A 42 -6.43 -26.58 22.04
C PRO A 42 -7.75 -25.80 21.98
N LYS A 43 -8.88 -26.50 22.11
CA LYS A 43 -10.22 -25.90 22.02
C LYS A 43 -10.44 -24.76 23.02
N GLU A 44 -9.89 -24.88 24.23
CA GLU A 44 -9.94 -23.85 25.28
C GLU A 44 -9.20 -22.56 24.88
N LEU A 45 -8.24 -22.66 23.98
CA LEU A 45 -7.46 -21.55 23.42
C LEU A 45 -7.83 -21.28 21.96
N GLY A 46 -9.03 -21.66 21.51
CA GLY A 46 -9.47 -21.53 20.12
C GLY A 46 -9.44 -20.09 19.57
N TRP A 47 -9.43 -19.08 20.44
CA TRP A 47 -9.26 -17.67 20.07
C TRP A 47 -7.89 -17.38 19.45
N LEU A 48 -6.86 -18.20 19.72
CA LEU A 48 -5.53 -18.07 19.10
C LEU A 48 -5.55 -18.34 17.59
N ASN A 49 -6.58 -19.01 17.07
CA ASN A 49 -6.76 -19.14 15.62
C ASN A 49 -6.87 -17.76 14.94
N CYS A 50 -7.37 -16.74 15.64
CA CYS A 50 -7.47 -15.37 15.14
C CYS A 50 -6.10 -14.72 14.87
N LEU A 51 -4.99 -15.31 15.33
CA LEU A 51 -3.65 -14.87 14.95
C LEU A 51 -3.44 -14.90 13.43
N GLY A 52 -4.15 -15.76 12.70
CA GLY A 52 -4.14 -15.74 11.22
C GLY A 52 -4.54 -14.38 10.65
N PHE A 53 -5.57 -13.73 11.20
CA PHE A 53 -5.95 -12.37 10.81
C PHE A 53 -4.86 -11.36 11.12
N VAL A 54 -4.24 -11.47 12.30
CA VAL A 54 -3.16 -10.56 12.72
C VAL A 54 -1.99 -10.67 11.75
N PHE A 55 -1.56 -11.88 11.40
CA PHE A 55 -0.48 -12.07 10.43
C PHE A 55 -0.84 -11.54 9.04
N GLY A 56 -2.03 -11.87 8.53
CA GLY A 56 -2.50 -11.38 7.23
C GLY A 56 -2.51 -9.85 7.16
N PHE A 57 -3.04 -9.20 8.21
CA PHE A 57 -3.04 -7.74 8.31
C PHE A 57 -1.63 -7.15 8.39
N LEU A 58 -0.76 -7.69 9.26
CA LEU A 58 0.60 -7.18 9.40
C LEU A 58 1.39 -7.27 8.09
N PHE A 59 1.31 -8.40 7.39
CA PHE A 59 1.99 -8.56 6.10
C PHE A 59 1.40 -7.65 5.01
N ALA A 60 0.07 -7.53 4.96
CA ALA A 60 -0.59 -6.59 4.04
C ALA A 60 -0.14 -5.15 4.30
N TRP A 61 -0.06 -4.75 5.58
CA TRP A 61 0.40 -3.42 5.99
C TRP A 61 1.85 -3.17 5.60
N LEU A 62 2.75 -4.12 5.90
CA LEU A 62 4.16 -4.05 5.53
C LEU A 62 4.35 -3.93 4.01
N TRP A 63 3.62 -4.73 3.23
CA TRP A 63 3.65 -4.66 1.77
C TRP A 63 3.22 -3.28 1.29
N TRP A 64 2.08 -2.78 1.78
CA TRP A 64 1.56 -1.46 1.42
C TRP A 64 2.56 -0.35 1.77
N SER A 65 3.07 -0.33 3.01
CA SER A 65 4.01 0.68 3.50
C SER A 65 5.29 0.78 2.67
N PHE A 66 5.72 -0.31 2.04
CA PHE A 66 6.91 -0.33 1.19
C PHE A 66 6.59 -0.05 -0.28
N THR A 67 5.52 -0.64 -0.80
CA THR A 67 5.22 -0.60 -2.24
C THR A 67 4.56 0.69 -2.70
N VAL A 68 3.80 1.37 -1.83
CA VAL A 68 3.24 2.70 -2.15
C VAL A 68 4.36 3.72 -2.45
N PRO A 69 5.39 3.90 -1.60
CA PRO A 69 6.51 4.78 -1.91
C PRO A 69 7.24 4.43 -3.21
N LEU A 70 7.44 3.13 -3.49
CA LEU A 70 8.09 2.70 -4.72
C LEU A 70 7.25 3.03 -5.96
N TRP A 71 5.95 2.74 -5.91
CA TRP A 71 5.01 3.12 -6.96
C TRP A 71 5.00 4.64 -7.16
N ARG A 72 4.97 5.41 -6.08
CA ARG A 72 4.96 6.88 -6.11
C ARG A 72 6.21 7.41 -6.81
N TYR A 73 7.39 6.92 -6.44
CA TYR A 73 8.65 7.29 -7.08
C TYR A 73 8.63 6.98 -8.58
N TRP A 74 8.12 5.81 -8.97
CA TRP A 74 7.98 5.42 -10.36
C TRP A 74 6.99 6.30 -11.13
N ALA A 75 5.85 6.62 -10.53
CA ALA A 75 4.75 7.34 -11.16
C ALA A 75 5.09 8.83 -11.35
N TYR A 76 5.69 9.48 -10.36
CA TYR A 76 6.04 10.91 -10.41
C TYR A 76 6.99 11.28 -11.55
N GLN A 77 7.78 10.32 -12.02
CA GLN A 77 8.69 10.52 -13.15
C GLN A 77 8.02 10.36 -14.53
N ARG A 78 6.76 9.92 -14.57
CA ARG A 78 6.08 9.44 -15.79
C ARG A 78 4.72 10.07 -16.04
N VAL A 79 4.20 10.88 -15.12
CA VAL A 79 2.93 11.58 -15.30
C VAL A 79 3.17 13.08 -15.47
N GLU A 80 2.27 13.74 -16.17
CA GLU A 80 2.35 15.19 -16.43
C GLU A 80 1.91 16.02 -15.22
N SER A 81 0.90 15.55 -14.48
CA SER A 81 0.36 16.24 -13.30
C SER A 81 0.40 15.34 -12.07
N ILE A 82 1.23 15.72 -11.11
CA ILE A 82 1.37 15.00 -9.83
C ILE A 82 0.19 15.26 -8.92
N LEU A 83 -0.36 16.48 -8.93
CA LEU A 83 -1.54 16.85 -8.13
C LEU A 83 -2.75 16.01 -8.55
N GLU A 84 -2.97 15.87 -9.86
CA GLU A 84 -4.08 15.07 -10.37
C GLU A 84 -3.85 13.57 -10.11
N LEU A 85 -2.61 13.08 -10.25
CA LEU A 85 -2.26 11.71 -9.87
C LEU A 85 -2.61 11.41 -8.41
N LYS A 86 -2.21 12.29 -7.47
CA LYS A 86 -2.52 12.14 -6.05
C LYS A 86 -4.03 12.10 -5.82
N ALA A 87 -4.77 13.05 -6.40
CA ALA A 87 -6.22 13.11 -6.25
C ALA A 87 -6.91 11.82 -6.74
N GLN A 88 -6.50 11.29 -7.90
CA GLN A 88 -7.07 10.04 -8.42
C GLN A 88 -6.63 8.82 -7.60
N ALA A 89 -5.39 8.77 -7.12
CA ALA A 89 -4.89 7.67 -6.28
C ALA A 89 -5.59 7.60 -4.92
N ILE A 90 -5.89 8.75 -4.30
CA ILE A 90 -6.68 8.82 -3.06
C ILE A 90 -8.10 8.31 -3.31
N LYS A 91 -8.76 8.77 -4.40
CA LYS A 91 -10.10 8.29 -4.78
C LYS A 91 -10.15 6.78 -5.03
N ALA A 92 -9.06 6.22 -5.59
CA ALA A 92 -8.93 4.79 -5.83
C ALA A 92 -8.56 3.98 -4.56
N GLY A 93 -8.37 4.63 -3.41
CA GLY A 93 -7.94 3.96 -2.18
C GLY A 93 -6.53 3.36 -2.27
N LEU A 94 -5.68 3.88 -3.17
CA LEU A 94 -4.31 3.41 -3.34
C LEU A 94 -3.38 4.04 -2.29
N ILE A 95 -3.57 5.33 -2.02
CA ILE A 95 -2.78 6.10 -1.05
C ILE A 95 -3.69 6.82 -0.06
N TRP A 96 -3.16 7.14 1.11
CA TRP A 96 -3.81 8.03 2.06
C TRP A 96 -3.51 9.51 1.74
N PRO A 97 -4.34 10.44 2.22
CA PRO A 97 -4.05 11.87 2.14
C PRO A 97 -2.73 12.22 2.82
N ASP A 98 -2.01 13.20 2.25
CA ASP A 98 -0.77 13.72 2.81
C ASP A 98 -0.97 14.18 4.26
N GLY A 99 -0.02 13.87 5.15
CA GLY A 99 -0.04 14.27 6.56
C GLY A 99 -0.88 13.37 7.48
N SER A 100 -1.65 12.42 6.92
CA SER A 100 -2.36 11.40 7.67
C SER A 100 -1.41 10.49 8.46
N ILE A 101 -1.91 9.86 9.54
CA ILE A 101 -1.10 8.92 10.35
C ILE A 101 -0.62 7.75 9.50
N PHE A 102 -1.45 7.27 8.58
CA PHE A 102 -1.12 6.12 7.73
C PHE A 102 -0.03 6.44 6.71
N GLU A 103 -0.05 7.63 6.11
CA GLU A 103 1.03 8.10 5.23
C GLU A 103 2.38 8.15 5.97
N ARG A 104 2.39 8.49 7.26
CA ARG A 104 3.62 8.50 8.07
C ARG A 104 4.20 7.11 8.34
N THR A 105 3.42 6.04 8.18
CA THR A 105 3.90 4.66 8.34
C THR A 105 4.52 4.09 7.06
N GLU A 106 4.57 4.89 5.99
CA GLU A 106 5.27 4.52 4.77
C GLU A 106 6.79 4.48 4.96
N ILE A 107 7.44 3.47 4.36
CA ILE A 107 8.89 3.32 4.39
C ILE A 107 9.46 3.97 3.12
N LYS A 108 9.68 5.29 3.19
CA LYS A 108 10.09 6.07 2.01
C LYS A 108 11.59 5.90 1.69
N PRO A 109 11.97 5.53 0.45
CA PRO A 109 13.37 5.54 0.05
C PRO A 109 13.89 6.98 -0.07
N LYS A 110 15.17 7.22 0.28
CA LYS A 110 15.79 8.57 0.24
C LYS A 110 15.59 9.30 -1.09
N LYS A 111 15.59 8.57 -2.22
CA LYS A 111 15.37 9.13 -3.56
C LYS A 111 13.97 9.71 -3.74
N LEU A 112 12.95 9.09 -3.14
CA LEU A 112 11.59 9.61 -3.16
C LEU A 112 11.50 10.88 -2.33
N ILE A 113 12.11 10.90 -1.15
CA ILE A 113 12.10 12.08 -0.27
C ILE A 113 12.74 13.29 -0.98
N ALA A 114 13.88 13.08 -1.63
CA ALA A 114 14.53 14.12 -2.43
C ALA A 114 13.61 14.63 -3.57
N LEU A 115 12.99 13.70 -4.30
CA LEU A 115 12.05 14.04 -5.37
C LEU A 115 10.83 14.82 -4.87
N GLU A 116 10.21 14.37 -3.76
CA GLU A 116 9.07 15.06 -3.13
C GLU A 116 9.43 16.49 -2.71
N ARG A 117 10.65 16.70 -2.20
CA ARG A 117 11.15 18.03 -1.83
C ARG A 117 11.32 18.94 -3.04
N GLU A 118 11.99 18.48 -4.09
CA GLU A 118 12.19 19.25 -5.33
C GLU A 118 10.86 19.63 -6.00
N LEU A 119 9.88 18.72 -5.97
CA LEU A 119 8.54 18.97 -6.50
C LEU A 119 7.76 19.96 -5.63
N GLY A 120 7.88 19.87 -4.30
CA GLY A 120 7.27 20.81 -3.37
C GLY A 120 7.80 22.24 -3.52
N GLU A 121 9.11 22.40 -3.75
CA GLU A 121 9.71 23.71 -4.04
C GLU A 121 9.13 24.32 -5.33
N LYS A 122 9.00 23.53 -6.41
CA LYS A 122 8.46 23.99 -7.70
C LYS A 122 6.99 24.37 -7.67
N ILE A 123 6.18 23.78 -6.79
CA ILE A 123 4.75 24.09 -6.69
C ILE A 123 4.52 25.40 -5.91
N ASN A 124 5.47 25.78 -5.04
CA ASN A 124 5.37 26.98 -4.19
C ASN A 124 6.12 28.20 -4.76
N THR A 125 6.76 28.08 -5.93
CA THR A 125 7.47 29.16 -6.62
C THR A 125 6.66 29.62 -7.84
#